data_AF-A0A5B0GX75-F1
#
_entry.id   AF-A0A5B0GX75-F1
#
_cell.length_a   1.000
_cell.length_b   1.000
_cell.length_c   1.000
_cell.angle_alpha   90.00
_cell.angle_beta   90.00
_cell.angle_gamma   90.00
#
_symmetry.space_group_name_H-M   'P 1'
#
loop_
_entity.id
_entity.type
_entity.pdbx_description
1 polymer ?
#
loop_
_entity_poly.entity_id
_entity_poly.type
_entity_poly.pdbx_seq_one_letter_code
_entity_poly.pdbx_strand_id
1 'polypeptide(L)'
;MNLALAILKTLEENRFPHLGEFDVESALKDAFDVSNLGGVYQLNLLADANLVRPMGSDWRLTWDGHEFLNSAVPNTFEETCRMT
;
A
#
# COMPACT_ATOMS: atom_id res chain seq x y z
N MET A 1 -2.18 -11.98 -6.05
CA MET A 1 -1.73 -10.93 -5.10
C MET A 1 -2.93 -10.57 -4.22
N ASN A 2 -2.74 -10.33 -2.91
CA ASN A 2 -3.85 -9.89 -2.04
C ASN A 2 -4.09 -8.39 -2.25
N LEU A 3 -5.35 -7.95 -2.29
CA LEU A 3 -5.74 -6.53 -2.45
C LEU A 3 -5.06 -5.63 -1.41
N ALA A 4 -4.97 -6.07 -0.16
CA ALA A 4 -4.29 -5.34 0.91
C ALA A 4 -2.81 -5.08 0.59
N LEU A 5 -2.09 -6.12 0.14
CA LEU A 5 -0.68 -6.01 -0.23
C LEU A 5 -0.50 -5.15 -1.49
N ALA A 6 -1.45 -5.24 -2.44
CA ALA A 6 -1.42 -4.42 -3.63
C ALA A 6 -1.56 -2.93 -3.29
N ILE A 7 -2.51 -2.57 -2.40
CA ILE A 7 -2.69 -1.19 -1.92
C ILE A 7 -1.42 -0.69 -1.23
N LEU A 8 -0.86 -1.46 -0.29
CA LEU A 8 0.36 -1.06 0.42
C LEU A 8 1.53 -0.85 -0.55
N LYS A 9 1.69 -1.75 -1.53
CA LYS A 9 2.73 -1.63 -2.55
C LYS A 9 2.52 -0.42 -3.45
N THR A 10 1.29 -0.15 -3.88
CA THR A 10 0.95 1.03 -4.69
C THR A 10 1.27 2.33 -3.94
N LEU A 11 0.97 2.41 -2.64
CA LEU A 11 1.31 3.57 -1.81
C LEU A 11 2.81 3.69 -1.55
N GLU A 12 3.53 2.57 -1.44
CA GLU A 12 4.97 2.52 -1.29
C GLU A 12 5.72 3.00 -2.55
N GLU A 13 5.27 2.57 -3.73
CA GLU A 13 5.84 2.96 -5.03
C GLU A 13 5.51 4.41 -5.37
N ASN A 14 4.39 4.94 -4.88
CA ASN A 14 3.92 6.30 -5.11
C ASN A 14 3.99 7.15 -3.83
N ARG A 15 5.15 7.11 -3.16
CA ARG A 15 5.43 8.01 -2.03
C ARG A 15 5.42 9.48 -2.43
N PHE A 16 5.70 9.79 -3.70
CA PHE A 16 5.63 11.13 -4.31
C PHE A 16 5.33 11.02 -5.83
N PRO A 17 4.19 11.52 -6.34
CA PRO A 17 3.08 12.19 -5.65
C PRO A 17 2.27 11.21 -4.77
N HIS A 18 1.73 11.70 -3.66
CA HIS A 18 0.82 10.90 -2.84
C HIS A 18 -0.46 10.61 -3.63
N LEU A 19 -1.02 9.41 -3.41
CA LEU A 19 -2.21 8.97 -4.11
C LEU A 19 -3.46 9.22 -3.29
N GLY A 20 -4.48 9.76 -3.95
CA GLY A 20 -5.84 9.74 -3.42
C GLY A 20 -6.47 8.37 -3.58
N GLU A 21 -7.62 8.19 -2.94
CA GLU A 21 -8.46 6.99 -3.04
C GLU A 21 -8.70 6.57 -4.51
N PHE A 22 -9.11 7.52 -5.36
CA PHE A 22 -9.39 7.27 -6.77
C PHE A 22 -8.15 6.86 -7.57
N ASP A 23 -6.98 7.37 -7.20
CA ASP A 23 -5.73 7.02 -7.87
C ASP A 23 -5.31 5.59 -7.50
N VAL A 24 -5.48 5.21 -6.22
CA VAL A 24 -5.25 3.84 -5.75
C VAL A 24 -6.19 2.85 -6.44
N GLU A 25 -7.48 3.19 -6.56
CA GLU A 25 -8.44 2.37 -7.32
C GLU A 25 -8.04 2.24 -8.79
N SER A 26 -7.75 3.38 -9.44
CA SER A 26 -7.39 3.39 -10.85
C SER A 26 -6.13 2.57 -11.13
N ALA A 27 -5.17 2.55 -10.20
CA ALA A 27 -3.95 1.74 -10.29
C ALA A 27 -4.20 0.23 -10.12
N LEU A 28 -5.29 -0.17 -9.46
CA LEU A 28 -5.58 -1.55 -9.12
C LEU A 28 -6.72 -2.18 -9.94
N LYS A 29 -7.51 -1.38 -10.66
CA LYS A 29 -8.70 -1.82 -11.41
C LYS A 29 -8.44 -2.93 -12.44
N ASP A 30 -7.23 -2.99 -13.00
CA ASP A 30 -6.87 -3.99 -14.01
C ASP A 30 -6.54 -5.35 -13.36
N ALA A 31 -6.14 -5.34 -12.08
CA ALA A 31 -5.75 -6.52 -11.32
C ALA A 31 -6.84 -7.01 -10.36
N PHE A 32 -7.73 -6.12 -9.94
CA PHE A 32 -8.80 -6.39 -8.99
C PHE A 32 -10.08 -5.69 -9.45
N ASP A 33 -11.19 -6.43 -9.45
CA ASP A 33 -12.52 -5.86 -9.64
C ASP A 33 -12.97 -5.19 -8.33
N VAL A 34 -12.40 -4.01 -8.06
CA VAL A 34 -12.68 -3.21 -6.87
C VAL A 34 -13.65 -2.11 -7.28
N SER A 35 -14.82 -2.09 -6.65
CA SER A 35 -15.66 -0.88 -6.68
C SER A 35 -15.08 0.16 -5.72
N ASN A 36 -15.30 1.46 -5.99
CA ASN A 36 -15.00 2.56 -5.04
C ASN A 36 -15.31 2.23 -3.57
N LEU A 37 -16.46 1.62 -3.29
CA LEU A 37 -16.82 1.24 -1.92
C LEU A 37 -15.92 0.13 -1.35
N GLY A 38 -15.50 -0.83 -2.16
CA GLY A 38 -14.59 -1.91 -1.76
C GLY A 38 -13.15 -1.43 -1.52
N GLY A 39 -12.67 -0.49 -2.35
CA GLY A 39 -11.33 0.09 -2.22
C GLY A 39 -11.20 0.93 -0.96
N VAL A 40 -12.19 1.80 -0.72
CA VAL A 40 -12.30 2.61 0.50
C VAL A 40 -12.38 1.75 1.75
N TYR A 41 -13.24 0.73 1.72
CA TYR A 41 -13.40 -0.16 2.86
C TYR A 41 -12.06 -0.82 3.22
N GLN A 42 -11.32 -1.27 2.21
CA GLN A 42 -10.01 -1.87 2.43
C GLN A 42 -8.97 -0.87 2.96
N LEU A 43 -8.96 0.37 2.47
CA LEU A 43 -8.09 1.44 2.98
C LEU A 43 -8.40 1.76 4.46
N ASN A 44 -9.69 1.81 4.82
CA ASN A 44 -10.11 2.02 6.20
C ASN A 44 -9.68 0.87 7.11
N LEU A 45 -9.81 -0.38 6.69
CA LEU A 45 -9.31 -1.53 7.45
C LEU A 45 -7.78 -1.48 7.65
N LEU A 46 -7.04 -1.05 6.64
CA LEU A 46 -5.59 -0.88 6.75
C LEU A 46 -5.22 0.28 7.68
N ALA A 47 -6.04 1.33 7.73
CA ALA A 47 -5.85 2.43 8.67
C ALA A 47 -6.18 2.04 10.12
N ASP A 48 -7.25 1.27 10.33
CA ASP A 48 -7.58 0.71 11.64
C ASP A 48 -6.46 -0.21 12.15
N ALA A 49 -5.76 -0.89 11.24
CA ALA A 49 -4.58 -1.70 11.53
C ALA A 49 -3.27 -0.88 11.65
N ASN A 50 -3.34 0.46 11.60
CA ASN A 50 -2.19 1.36 11.62
C ASN A 50 -1.16 1.13 10.49
N LEU A 51 -1.55 0.55 9.35
CA LEU A 51 -0.65 0.30 8.21
C LEU A 51 -0.65 1.46 7.20
N VAL A 52 -1.76 2.19 7.11
CA VAL A 52 -1.87 3.40 6.29
C VAL A 52 -2.54 4.50 7.11
N ARG A 53 -2.42 5.74 6.67
CA ARG A 53 -3.12 6.88 7.27
C ARG A 53 -3.65 7.83 6.20
N PRO A 54 -4.85 8.40 6.39
CA PRO A 54 -5.33 9.50 5.57
C PRO A 54 -4.57 10.80 5.92
N MET A 55 -4.33 11.62 4.90
CA MET A 55 -3.66 12.92 4.95
C MET A 55 -4.43 13.90 4.05
N GLY A 56 -5.62 14.31 4.49
CA GLY A 56 -6.53 15.10 3.65
C GLY A 56 -7.16 14.21 2.58
N SER A 57 -6.90 14.49 1.30
CA SER A 57 -7.34 13.67 0.16
C SER A 57 -6.46 12.44 -0.09
N ASP A 58 -5.28 12.39 0.52
CA ASP A 58 -4.23 11.45 0.15
C ASP A 58 -4.07 10.35 1.20
N TRP A 59 -3.53 9.21 0.78
CA TRP A 59 -3.18 8.11 1.67
C TRP A 59 -1.68 7.90 1.73
N ARG A 60 -1.17 7.57 2.92
CA ARG A 60 0.25 7.31 3.13
C ARG A 60 0.47 6.03 3.91
N LEU A 61 1.55 5.32 3.57
CA LEU A 61 2.07 4.26 4.41
C LEU A 61 2.51 4.83 5.77
N THR A 62 2.19 4.13 6.84
CA THR A 62 2.82 4.35 8.15
C THR A 62 4.16 3.59 8.20
N TRP A 63 4.91 3.79 9.28
CA TRP A 63 6.09 2.96 9.56
C TRP A 63 5.73 1.48 9.68
N ASP A 64 4.66 1.16 10.43
CA ASP A 64 4.20 -0.22 10.61
C ASP A 64 3.73 -0.85 9.29
N GLY A 65 3.12 -0.06 8.40
CA GLY A 65 2.77 -0.49 7.05
C GLY A 65 3.99 -0.84 6.20
N HIS A 66 5.09 -0.08 6.35
CA HIS A 66 6.34 -0.33 5.64
C HIS A 66 7.00 -1.63 6.13
N GLU A 67 7.10 -1.80 7.44
CA GLU A 67 7.63 -3.01 8.07
C GLU A 67 6.80 -4.24 7.70
N PHE A 68 5.47 -4.11 7.76
CA PHE A 68 4.55 -5.17 7.34
C PHE A 68 4.78 -5.55 5.88
N LEU A 69 4.86 -4.56 4.98
CA LEU A 69 5.08 -4.81 3.55
C LEU A 69 6.44 -5.50 3.30
N ASN A 70 7.52 -5.06 3.96
CA ASN A 70 8.84 -5.68 3.87
C ASN A 70 8.84 -7.14 4.39
N SER A 71 8.06 -7.42 5.44
CA SER A 71 7.93 -8.79 5.96
C SER A 71 7.08 -9.70 5.07
N ALA A 72 6.04 -9.16 4.44
CA ALA A 72 5.08 -9.91 3.64
C ALA A 72 5.54 -10.10 2.18
N VAL A 73 6.35 -9.17 1.69
CA VAL A 73 7.07 -9.25 0.43
C VAL A 73 8.54 -9.16 0.80
N PRO A 74 9.21 -10.28 1.13
CA PRO A 74 10.65 -10.25 1.35
C PRO A 74 11.30 -9.76 0.06
N ASN A 75 11.60 -8.46 0.01
CA ASN A 75 12.35 -7.91 -1.09
C ASN A 75 13.75 -8.49 -0.99
N THR A 76 14.18 -9.04 -2.12
CA THR A 76 15.51 -9.56 -2.47
C THR A 76 16.64 -8.52 -2.35
N PHE A 77 16.45 -7.46 -1.55
CA PHE A 77 17.39 -6.35 -1.36
C PHE A 77 18.39 -6.62 -0.23
N GLU A 78 18.12 -7.58 0.67
CA GLU A 78 19.06 -7.99 1.73
C GLU A 78 20.11 -9.03 1.30
N GLU A 79 20.24 -9.38 0.01
CA GLU A 79 21.37 -10.22 -0.43
C GLU A 79 22.64 -9.40 -0.75
N THR A 80 22.56 -8.08 -0.92
CA THR A 80 23.74 -7.28 -1.34
C THR A 80 24.50 -6.62 -0.19
N CYS A 81 23.92 -6.49 1.02
CA CYS A 81 24.60 -5.86 2.17
C CYS A 81 25.18 -6.84 3.20
N ARG A 82 25.13 -8.16 2.95
CA ARG A 82 25.75 -9.19 3.82
C ARG A 82 26.99 -9.86 3.24
N MET A 83 27.49 -9.37 2.10
CA MET A 83 28.73 -9.88 1.47
C MET A 83 29.67 -8.73 1.10
N THR A 84 30.11 -7.94 2.07
CA THR A 84 31.36 -7.14 1.97
C THR A 84 32.04 -7.07 3.32
#